data_AF-N9NKZ7-F1
#
_entry.id   AF-N9NKZ7-F1
#
_cell.length_a   1.000
_cell.length_b   1.000
_cell.length_c   1.000
_cell.angle_alpha   90.00
_cell.angle_beta   90.00
_cell.angle_gamma   90.00
#
_symmetry.space_group_name_H-M   'P 1'
#
loop_
_entity.id
_entity.type
_entity.pdbx_description
1 polymer ?
#
loop_
_entity_poly.entity_id
_entity_poly.type
_entity_poly.pdbx_seq_one_letter_code
_entity_poly.pdbx_strand_id
1 'polypeptide(L)' 'MVIQHTRVIVEINHDVQFSRFQDGDQKGGVQPLDPNTIAVVKAQLEDALLQLEKLANHK' A
#
# COMPACT_ATOMS: atom_id res chain seq x y z
N MET A 1 2.68 -8.56 22.66
CA MET A 1 2.90 -8.42 21.20
C MET A 1 2.68 -6.95 20.86
N VAL A 2 3.67 -6.24 20.33
CA VAL A 2 3.45 -4.87 19.87
C VAL A 2 2.56 -4.97 18.63
N ILE A 3 1.39 -4.35 18.65
CA ILE A 3 0.52 -4.29 17.48
C ILE A 3 1.20 -3.31 16.52
N GLN A 4 1.66 -3.83 15.39
CA GLN A 4 2.24 -3.01 14.33
C GLN A 4 1.08 -2.46 13.49
N HIS A 5 0.80 -1.16 13.64
CA HIS A 5 -0.21 -0.50 12.84
C HIS A 5 0.35 -0.22 11.45
N THR A 6 -0.10 -1.00 10.46
CA THR A 6 0.27 -0.82 9.05
C THR A 6 -0.93 -0.26 8.28
N ARG A 7 -0.64 0.67 7.37
CA ARG A 7 -1.62 1.27 6.46
C ARG A 7 -1.05 1.27 5.04
N VAL A 8 -1.85 0.84 4.08
CA VAL A 8 -1.58 0.98 2.65
C VAL A 8 -2.53 2.03 2.10
N ILE A 9 -2.00 3.07 1.44
CA ILE A 9 -2.78 4.10 0.76
C ILE A 9 -2.38 4.10 -0.71
N VAL A 10 -3.37 4.15 -1.60
CA VAL A 10 -3.18 4.44 -3.02
C VAL A 10 -3.80 5.80 -3.31
N GLU A 11 -2.94 6.75 -3.66
CA GLU A 11 -3.30 8.11 -4.06
C GLU A 11 -2.98 8.29 -5.55
N ILE A 12 -3.95 8.83 -6.30
CA ILE A 12 -3.81 9.10 -7.74
C ILE A 12 -4.28 10.52 -7.98
N ASN A 13 -3.46 11.34 -8.63
CA ASN A 13 -3.74 12.76 -8.86
C ASN A 13 -4.13 13.52 -7.59
N HIS A 14 -3.50 13.20 -6.46
CA HIS A 14 -3.79 13.75 -5.13
C HIS A 14 -5.11 13.32 -4.48
N ASP A 15 -5.84 12.38 -5.10
CA ASP A 15 -7.06 11.81 -4.54
C ASP A 15 -6.82 10.40 -4.00
N VAL A 16 -7.29 10.13 -2.78
CA VAL A 16 -7.23 8.79 -2.16
C VAL A 16 -8.26 7.88 -2.83
N GLN A 17 -7.77 6.93 -3.60
CA GLN A 17 -8.61 5.97 -4.32
C GLN A 17 -8.81 4.68 -3.50
N PHE A 18 -7.82 4.29 -2.71
CA PHE A 18 -7.90 3.11 -1.85
C PHE A 18 -7.09 3.31 -0.56
N SER A 19 -7.59 2.85 0.57
CA SER A 19 -6.82 2.73 1.80
C SER A 19 -7.22 1.47 2.58
N ARG A 20 -6.25 0.76 3.12
CA ARG A 20 -6.48 -0.45 3.94
C ARG A 20 -5.64 -0.36 5.19
N PHE A 21 -6.29 -0.66 6.31
CA PHE A 21 -5.67 -0.78 7.61
C PHE A 21 -5.77 -2.24 8.07
N GLN A 22 -4.75 -2.70 8.79
CA GLN A 22 -4.78 -4.02 9.42
C GLN A 22 -5.58 -4.00 10.74
N ASP A 23 -6.06 -2.83 11.18
CA ASP A 23 -6.83 -2.67 12.40
C ASP A 23 -8.35 -2.86 12.14
N GLY A 24 -8.94 -3.84 12.83
CA GLY A 24 -10.39 -4.00 12.94
C GLY A 24 -11.19 -4.20 11.64
N ASP A 25 -10.60 -4.77 10.59
CA ASP A 25 -11.26 -5.03 9.29
C ASP A 25 -11.88 -3.79 8.62
N GLN A 26 -11.45 -2.59 9.02
CA GLN A 26 -11.93 -1.35 8.41
C GLN A 26 -11.26 -1.14 7.04
N LYS A 27 -11.96 -1.59 5.99
CA LYS A 27 -11.64 -1.31 4.59
C LYS A 27 -11.92 0.17 4.30
N GLY A 28 -10.91 1.01 4.46
CA GLY A 28 -11.00 2.45 4.16
C GLY A 28 -10.76 2.76 2.68
N GLY A 29 -11.59 2.28 1.76
CA GLY A 29 -11.49 2.64 0.34
C GLY A 29 -12.84 2.47 -0.35
N VAL A 30 -13.42 3.56 -0.83
CA VAL A 30 -14.84 3.64 -1.22
C VAL A 30 -15.09 3.17 -2.67
N GLN A 31 -14.04 2.90 -3.45
CA GLN A 31 -14.16 2.54 -4.87
C GLN A 31 -13.14 1.45 -5.32
N PRO A 32 -13.55 0.53 -6.21
CA PRO A 32 -12.62 -0.35 -6.92
C PRO A 32 -11.68 0.44 -7.83
N LEU A 33 -10.39 0.13 -7.79
CA LEU A 33 -9.42 0.68 -8.74
C LEU A 33 -9.61 0.07 -10.13
N ASP A 34 -9.34 0.85 -11.17
CA ASP A 34 -9.28 0.36 -12.55
C ASP A 34 -8.18 -0.71 -12.71
N PRO A 35 -8.38 -1.79 -13.50
CA PRO A 35 -7.40 -2.86 -13.66
C PRO A 35 -6.01 -2.42 -14.14
N ASN A 36 -5.93 -1.42 -15.03
CA ASN A 36 -4.63 -0.90 -15.48
C ASN A 36 -3.95 -0.13 -14.35
N THR A 37 -4.74 0.61 -13.58
CA THR A 37 -4.26 1.29 -12.37
C THR A 37 -3.72 0.30 -11.34
N ILE A 38 -4.41 -0.82 -11.12
CA ILE A 38 -3.94 -1.90 -10.22
C ILE A 38 -2.58 -2.43 -10.67
N ALA A 39 -2.39 -2.66 -11.97
CA ALA A 39 -1.12 -3.16 -12.50
C ALA A 39 0.05 -2.20 -12.22
N VAL A 40 -0.17 -0.89 -12.43
CA VAL A 40 0.84 0.14 -12.15
C VAL A 40 1.15 0.22 -10.65
N VAL A 41 0.12 0.29 -9.81
CA VAL A 41 0.27 0.35 -8.34
C VAL A 41 1.00 -0.89 -7.82
N LYS A 42 0.70 -2.07 -8.35
CA LYS A 42 1.36 -3.32 -7.98
C LYS A 42 2.87 -3.26 -8.28
N ALA A 43 3.25 -2.86 -9.49
CA ALA A 43 4.66 -2.77 -9.86
C ALA A 43 5.43 -1.78 -8.97
N GLN A 44 4.83 -0.63 -8.65
CA GLN A 44 5.43 0.34 -7.75
C GLN A 44 5.57 -0.18 -6.32
N LEU A 45 4.57 -0.90 -5.82
CA LEU A 45 4.62 -1.51 -4.49
C LEU A 45 5.69 -2.60 -4.40
N GLU A 46 5.82 -3.44 -5.43
CA GLU A 46 6.87 -4.47 -5.50
C GLU A 46 8.28 -3.85 -5.49
N ASP A 47 8.51 -2.77 -6.24
CA ASP A 47 9.80 -2.07 -6.22
C ASP A 47 10.08 -1.42 -4.85
N ALA A 48 9.08 -0.77 -4.25
CA ALA A 48 9.22 -0.18 -2.91
C ALA A 48 9.54 -1.24 -1.84
N LEU A 49 8.90 -2.42 -1.91
CA LEU A 49 9.20 -3.54 -1.01
C LEU A 49 10.65 -4.02 -1.18
N LEU A 50 11.12 -4.16 -2.42
CA LEU A 50 12.51 -4.53 -2.69
C LEU A 50 13.49 -3.49 -2.14
N GLN A 51 13.17 -2.21 -2.20
CA GLN A 51 14.00 -1.15 -1.61
C GLN A 51 14.04 -1.24 -0.08
N LEU A 52 12.90 -1.51 0.57
CA LEU A 52 12.85 -1.71 2.02
C LEU A 52 13.67 -2.93 2.46
N GLU A 53 13.58 -4.04 1.72
CA GLU A 53 14.39 -5.24 1.98
C GLU A 53 15.88 -4.97 1.81
N LYS A 54 16.27 -4.20 0.79
CA LYS A 54 17.66 -3.75 0.64
C LYS A 54 18.11 -2.94 1.85
N LEU A 55 17.33 -1.94 2.27
CA LEU A 55 17.65 -1.12 3.44
C LEU A 55 17.80 -1.95 4.72
N ALA A 56 16.96 -2.95 4.94
CA ALA A 56 17.07 -3.85 6.09
C ALA A 56 18.35 -4.71 6.06
N ASN A 57 18.90 -4.95 4.87
CA ASN A 57 20.11 -5.74 4.66
C ASN A 57 21.39 -4.89 4.53
N HIS A 58 21.27 -3.56 4.48
CA HIS A 58 22.40 -2.64 4.59
C HIS A 58 22.79 -2.49 6.06
N LYS A 59 23.82 -3.25 6.48
CA LYS A 59 24.50 -3.09 7.77
C LYS A 59 25.38 -1.84 7.81
#